data_AF-A0A6J4RF14-F1
#
_entry.id   AF-A0A6J4RF14-F1
#
_cell.length_a   1.000
_cell.length_b   1.000
_cell.length_c   1.000
_cell.angle_alpha   90.00
_cell.angle_beta   90.00
_cell.angle_gamma   90.00
#
_symmetry.space_group_name_H-M   'P 1'
#
loop_
_entity.id
_entity.type
_entity.pdbx_description
1 polymer ?
#
loop_
_entity_poly.entity_id
_entity_poly.type
_entity_poly.pdbx_seq_one_letter_code
_entity_poly.pdbx_strand_id
1 'polypeptide(L)' 'MNLVLFDNEARGRLFPLTLTRAVADLRTGILTMKERWEKITGAKAYVLTDHYLQPLYETIAANNYV' A
#
# COMPACT_ATOMS: atom_id res chain seq x y z
N MET A 1 -13.20 -10.32 -0.78
CA MET A 1 -13.01 -8.96 -1.32
C MET A 1 -11.59 -8.54 -0.96
N ASN A 2 -10.78 -8.15 -1.93
CA ASN A 2 -9.38 -7.75 -1.69
C ASN A 2 -9.25 -6.26 -2.05
N LEU A 3 -8.57 -5.49 -1.21
CA LEU A 3 -8.33 -4.08 -1.49
C LEU A 3 -6.89 -3.91 -1.99
N VAL A 4 -6.71 -3.15 -3.07
CA VAL A 4 -5.38 -2.81 -3.59
C VAL A 4 -5.13 -1.32 -3.43
N LEU A 5 -4.13 -0.98 -2.63
CA LEU A 5 -3.61 0.37 -2.48
C LEU A 5 -2.42 0.51 -3.44
N PHE A 6 -2.47 1.49 -4.35
CA PHE A 6 -1.39 1.71 -5.31
C PHE A 6 -0.71 3.06 -5.07
N ASP A 7 0.63 3.08 -5.18
CA ASP A 7 1.39 4.32 -5.20
C ASP A 7 1.20 5.03 -6.55
N ASN A 8 1.06 6.35 -6.53
CA ASN A 8 1.01 7.19 -7.73
C ASN A 8 2.23 8.11 -7.82
N GLU A 9 2.31 8.96 -8.85
CA GLU A 9 3.42 9.91 -9.04
C GLU A 9 3.60 10.88 -7.86
N ALA A 10 2.57 11.08 -7.03
CA ALA A 10 2.67 11.92 -5.84
C ALA A 10 3.57 11.32 -4.76
N ARG A 11 4.00 10.04 -4.85
CA ARG A 11 4.97 9.44 -3.92
C ARG A 11 6.27 10.25 -3.82
N GLY A 12 6.68 10.88 -4.93
CA GLY A 12 7.91 11.69 -4.99
C GLY A 12 7.85 12.95 -4.12
N ARG A 13 6.65 13.44 -3.81
CA ARG A 13 6.46 14.58 -2.89
C ARG A 13 6.76 14.24 -1.44
N LEU A 14 6.84 12.94 -1.12
CA LEU A 14 7.10 12.41 0.21
C LEU A 14 8.52 11.86 0.36
N PHE A 15 9.41 12.09 -0.62
CA PHE A 15 10.82 11.78 -0.44
C PHE A 15 11.40 12.64 0.71
N PRO A 16 12.27 12.03 1.56
CA PRO A 16 12.90 10.72 1.42
C PRO A 16 12.10 9.53 2.01
N LEU A 17 10.94 9.76 2.62
CA LEU A 17 10.21 8.75 3.40
C LEU A 17 9.70 7.58 2.55
N THR A 18 9.32 7.85 1.31
CA THR A 18 8.84 6.83 0.36
C THR A 18 9.97 6.15 -0.41
N LEU A 19 11.25 6.47 -0.16
CA LEU A 19 12.34 5.80 -0.86
C LEU A 19 12.47 4.32 -0.47
N THR A 20 12.24 3.99 0.80
CA THR A 20 12.43 2.64 1.35
C THR A 20 11.13 1.88 1.60
N ARG A 21 9.98 2.54 1.45
CA ARG A 21 8.64 1.95 1.68
C ARG A 21 7.55 2.67 0.90
N ALA A 22 6.43 1.99 0.67
CA ALA A 22 5.25 2.52 -0.01
C ALA A 22 4.50 3.56 0.84
N VAL A 23 3.72 4.42 0.18
CA VAL A 23 2.92 5.46 0.86
C VAL A 23 1.89 4.83 1.79
N ALA A 24 1.29 3.71 1.36
CA ALA A 24 0.28 2.97 2.12
C ALA A 24 0.78 2.49 3.49
N ASP A 25 2.09 2.33 3.63
CA ASP A 25 2.76 1.79 4.81
C ASP A 25 3.28 2.89 5.75
N LEU A 26 3.22 4.16 5.34
CA LEU A 26 3.55 5.29 6.20
C LEU A 26 2.55 5.41 7.35
N ARG A 27 3.07 5.68 8.55
CA ARG A 27 2.26 5.95 9.74
C ARG A 27 1.63 7.33 9.62
N THR A 28 0.32 7.40 9.83
CA THR A 28 -0.44 8.65 9.93
C THR A 28 -1.18 8.66 11.26
N GLY A 29 -0.46 9.04 12.32
CA GLY A 29 -0.91 8.83 13.70
C GLY A 29 -0.67 7.39 14.15
N ILE A 30 -1.70 6.74 14.71
CA ILE A 30 -1.58 5.39 15.30
C ILE A 30 -1.54 4.31 14.22
N LEU A 31 -2.27 4.50 13.12
CA LEU A 31 -2.43 3.51 12.05
C LEU A 31 -1.65 3.92 10.79
N THR A 32 -1.30 2.94 9.98
CA THR A 32 -0.92 3.14 8.57
C THR A 32 -2.17 3.30 7.70
N MET A 33 -2.01 3.81 6.48
CA MET A 33 -3.11 3.85 5.51
C MET A 33 -3.64 2.44 5.21
N LYS A 34 -2.75 1.46 5.10
CA LYS A 34 -3.11 0.04 4.96
C LYS A 34 -4.03 -0.42 6.10
N GLU A 35 -3.59 -0.30 7.34
CA GLU A 35 -4.34 -0.75 8.53
C GLU A 35 -5.67 -0.01 8.68
N ARG A 36 -5.69 1.28 8.35
CA ARG A 36 -6.91 2.09 8.38
C ARG A 36 -7.95 1.55 7.41
N TRP A 37 -7.56 1.25 6.18
CA TRP A 37 -8.48 0.71 5.18
C TRP A 37 -8.93 -0.71 5.50
N GLU A 38 -8.04 -1.55 6.04
CA GLU A 38 -8.40 -2.89 6.52
C GLU A 38 -9.46 -2.83 7.63
N LYS A 39 -9.33 -1.89 8.58
CA LYS A 39 -10.34 -1.67 9.63
C LYS A 39 -11.67 -1.15 9.10
N ILE A 40 -11.65 -0.25 8.10
CA ILE A 40 -12.86 0.35 7.55
C ILE A 40 -13.64 -0.66 6.70
N THR A 41 -12.94 -1.43 5.87
CA THR A 41 -13.57 -2.32 4.88
C THR A 41 -13.75 -3.74 5.38
N GLY A 42 -13.01 -4.16 6.41
CA GLY A 42 -12.94 -5.56 6.85
C GLY A 42 -12.24 -6.48 5.84
N ALA A 43 -11.67 -5.93 4.76
CA ALA A 43 -10.96 -6.66 3.72
C ALA A 43 -9.44 -6.54 3.92
N LYS A 44 -8.69 -7.57 3.49
CA LYS A 44 -7.23 -7.51 3.49
C LYS A 44 -6.75 -6.53 2.42
N ALA A 45 -5.83 -5.64 2.80
CA ALA A 45 -5.25 -4.66 1.90
C ALA A 45 -3.89 -5.13 1.39
N TYR A 46 -3.65 -4.90 0.11
CA TYR A 46 -2.42 -5.21 -0.59
C TYR A 46 -1.84 -3.94 -1.18
N VAL A 47 -0.53 -3.91 -1.39
CA VAL A 47 0.17 -2.70 -1.84
C VAL A 47 0.83 -2.96 -3.18
N LEU A 48 0.47 -2.13 -4.15
CA LEU A 48 1.11 -2.04 -5.45
C LEU A 48 2.01 -0.80 -5.45
N THR A 49 3.31 -1.00 -5.56
CA THR A 49 4.30 0.08 -5.49
C THR A 49 5.29 -0.05 -6.64
N ASP A 50 6.32 0.78 -6.64
CA ASP A 50 7.36 0.79 -7.65
C ASP A 50 8.08 -0.57 -7.72
N HIS A 51 8.58 -0.94 -8.89
CA HIS A 51 9.16 -2.25 -9.17
C HIS A 51 10.27 -2.65 -8.20
N TYR A 52 11.05 -1.67 -7.73
CA TYR A 52 12.16 -1.90 -6.81
C TYR A 52 11.69 -2.15 -5.37
N LEU A 53 10.51 -1.65 -4.98
CA LEU A 53 9.92 -1.88 -3.65
C LEU A 53 8.94 -3.04 -3.64
N GLN A 54 8.35 -3.39 -4.79
CA GLN A 54 7.33 -4.43 -4.89
C GLN A 54 7.72 -5.78 -4.25
N PRO A 55 9.00 -6.24 -4.31
CA PRO A 55 9.42 -7.47 -3.62
C PRO A 55 9.27 -7.43 -2.09
N LEU A 56 9.14 -6.25 -1.47
CA LEU A 56 8.91 -6.08 -0.03
C LEU A 56 7.43 -6.25 0.36
N TYR A 57 6.51 -6.32 -0.62
CA TYR A 57 5.07 -6.33 -0.40
C TYR A 57 4.43 -7.60 -0.96
N GLU A 58 3.40 -8.10 -0.28
CA GLU A 58 2.62 -9.24 -0.76
C GLU A 58 1.86 -8.90 -2.04
N THR A 59 2.01 -9.74 -3.07
CA THR A 59 1.27 -9.64 -4.33
C THR A 59 -0.01 -10.47 -4.31
N ILE A 60 -1.11 -9.95 -4.83
CA ILE A 60 -2.33 -10.72 -5.07
C ILE A 60 -2.13 -11.65 -6.27
N ALA A 61 -2.61 -12.89 -6.17
CA ALA A 61 -2.75 -13.78 -7.32
C ALA A 61 -3.82 -13.21 -8.28
N ALA A 62 -3.50 -13.07 -9.56
CA ALA A 62 -4.20 -12.32 -10.60
C ALA A 62 -5.70 -12.65 -10.86
N ASN A 63 -6.32 -13.54 -10.08
CA ASN A 63 -7.68 -14.04 -10.32
C ASN A 63 -8.73 -13.51 -9.34
N ASN A 64 -8.38 -12.57 -8.44
CA ASN A 64 -9.29 -12.06 -7.41
C ASN A 64 -9.36 -10.52 -7.38
N TYR A 65 -9.53 -9.90 -8.55
CA TYR A 65 -9.92 -8.50 -8.65
C TYR A 65 -11.46 -8.44 -8.69
N VAL A 66 -12.06 -7.65 -7.79
CA VAL A 66 -13.46 -7.22 -7.91
C VAL A 66 -13.43 -5.72 -8.17
#